data_AF-A0A4Q5ZXP9-F1
#
_entry.id   AF-A0A4Q5ZXP9-F1
#
_cell.length_a   1.000
_cell.length_b   1.000
_cell.length_c   1.000
_cell.angle_alpha   90.00
_cell.angle_beta   90.00
_cell.angle_gamma   90.00
#
_symmetry.space_group_name_H-M   'P 1'
#
loop_
_entity.id
_entity.type
_entity.pdbx_description
1 polymer ?
#
loop_
_entity_poly.entity_id
_entity_poly.type
_entity_poly.pdbx_seq_one_letter_code
_entity_poly.pdbx_strand_id
1 'polypeptide(L)'
;MNGSDQPDVLLDVPTLSVDEITLDVQNLQAHLSLDARVASLVKLTAGVDVSIEKVNLTIKGVDASALLVVRLDNVRAIIERTLTTLENNPQIVDRLLESVDNTVNTVGGVANTALLPGGVISQTVNTLGQTVQRTVDATGNIVEKTLDNTGKIVSSNNVGKLLDLQIIKETTNAAGQTVRQVRDTSGGIIEATLDKSGKVLNSKVISNGSAK
;
A
#
# COMPACT_ATOMS: atom_id res chain seq x y z
N MET A 1 -14.03 -9.63 -42.86
CA MET A 1 -12.63 -9.85 -43.29
C MET A 1 -12.06 -10.88 -42.34
N ASN A 2 -11.49 -11.94 -42.90
CA ASN A 2 -11.10 -13.17 -42.21
C ASN A 2 -10.07 -12.87 -41.12
N GLY A 3 -10.40 -13.19 -39.87
CA GLY A 3 -9.39 -13.32 -38.82
C GLY A 3 -8.39 -14.36 -39.29
N SER A 4 -7.11 -14.01 -39.29
CA SER A 4 -6.05 -14.98 -39.53
C SER A 4 -6.28 -16.17 -38.61
N ASP A 5 -6.22 -17.39 -39.14
CA ASP A 5 -6.43 -18.67 -38.44
C ASP A 5 -5.37 -18.97 -37.35
N GLN A 6 -4.61 -17.93 -36.98
CA GLN A 6 -3.50 -17.97 -36.06
C GLN A 6 -3.95 -17.46 -34.70
N PRO A 7 -3.64 -18.20 -33.62
CA PRO A 7 -4.03 -17.79 -32.28
C PRO A 7 -3.19 -16.64 -31.72
N ASP A 8 -3.82 -15.82 -30.88
CA ASP A 8 -3.20 -14.72 -30.16
C ASP A 8 -2.33 -15.16 -28.96
N VAL A 9 -2.64 -16.29 -28.34
CA VAL A 9 -1.75 -16.99 -27.39
C VAL A 9 -1.68 -18.45 -27.80
N LEU A 10 -0.51 -19.04 -27.78
CA LEU A 10 -0.30 -20.46 -28.05
C LEU A 10 0.82 -20.94 -27.12
N LEU A 11 0.48 -21.38 -25.92
CA LEU A 11 1.29 -22.30 -25.14
C LEU A 11 1.16 -23.65 -25.85
N ASP A 12 2.23 -24.31 -26.26
CA ASP A 12 2.25 -25.71 -26.72
C ASP A 12 3.36 -26.37 -25.96
N VAL A 13 3.05 -27.41 -25.22
CA VAL A 13 4.05 -28.23 -24.57
C VAL A 13 3.59 -29.66 -24.92
N PRO A 14 4.37 -30.47 -25.65
CA PRO A 14 3.85 -31.70 -26.29
C PRO A 14 4.26 -33.05 -25.64
N THR A 15 5.37 -33.14 -24.89
CA THR A 15 5.72 -34.32 -24.06
C THR A 15 5.89 -34.03 -22.56
N LEU A 16 5.29 -34.85 -21.68
CA LEU A 16 5.43 -34.82 -20.21
C LEU A 16 6.00 -36.17 -19.75
N SER A 17 7.24 -36.19 -19.29
CA SER A 17 7.92 -37.35 -18.71
C SER A 17 8.46 -37.03 -17.32
N VAL A 18 8.78 -38.06 -16.56
CA VAL A 18 9.44 -37.92 -15.27
C VAL A 18 10.59 -38.91 -15.21
N ASP A 19 11.77 -38.46 -14.84
CA ASP A 19 12.96 -39.32 -14.77
C ASP A 19 12.90 -40.31 -13.60
N GLU A 20 12.45 -39.86 -12.42
CA GLU A 20 12.42 -40.69 -11.22
C GLU A 20 11.19 -40.41 -10.36
N ILE A 21 10.50 -41.47 -9.94
CA ILE A 21 9.47 -41.42 -8.90
C ILE A 21 9.90 -42.33 -7.76
N THR A 22 10.23 -41.73 -6.61
CA THR A 22 10.67 -42.44 -5.41
C THR A 22 9.55 -42.45 -4.36
N LEU A 23 9.25 -43.63 -3.81
CA LEU A 23 8.29 -43.78 -2.71
C LEU A 23 9.02 -44.31 -1.46
N ASP A 24 9.07 -43.50 -0.42
CA ASP A 24 9.60 -43.88 0.90
C ASP A 24 8.44 -44.19 1.84
N VAL A 25 8.36 -45.44 2.29
CA VAL A 25 7.28 -45.96 3.12
C VAL A 25 7.83 -46.30 4.50
N GLN A 26 7.20 -45.79 5.54
CA GLN A 26 7.58 -46.02 6.93
C GLN A 26 6.51 -46.86 7.63
N ASN A 27 6.97 -47.83 8.41
CA ASN A 27 6.15 -48.73 9.21
C ASN A 27 5.07 -49.47 8.39
N LEU A 28 5.47 -50.03 7.24
CA LEU A 28 4.65 -50.98 6.49
C LEU A 28 4.55 -52.30 7.26
N GLN A 29 3.36 -52.64 7.72
CA GLN A 29 3.06 -53.88 8.44
C GLN A 29 2.06 -54.69 7.63
N ALA A 30 2.34 -55.98 7.44
CA ALA A 30 1.45 -56.91 6.76
C ALA A 30 1.20 -58.12 7.66
N HIS A 31 -0.07 -58.45 7.86
CA HIS A 31 -0.52 -59.62 8.61
C HIS A 31 -1.20 -60.61 7.66
N LEU A 32 -0.64 -61.81 7.54
CA LEU A 32 -1.21 -62.90 6.74
C LEU A 32 -1.96 -63.88 7.66
N SER A 33 -3.24 -64.10 7.36
CA SER A 33 -4.08 -65.11 7.99
C SER A 33 -4.35 -66.23 6.99
N LEU A 34 -4.07 -67.48 7.36
CA LEU A 34 -4.18 -68.65 6.48
C LEU A 34 -4.96 -69.79 7.17
N ASP A 35 -6.15 -70.11 6.64
CA ASP A 35 -6.95 -71.29 7.02
C ASP A 35 -6.74 -72.40 5.99
N ALA A 36 -6.11 -73.52 6.36
CA ALA A 36 -5.81 -74.64 5.46
C ALA A 36 -6.43 -75.96 5.97
N ARG A 37 -7.16 -76.70 5.13
CA ARG A 37 -7.79 -78.01 5.48
C ARG A 37 -7.19 -79.17 4.69
N VAL A 38 -7.35 -80.45 5.10
CA VAL A 38 -6.87 -81.63 4.33
C VAL A 38 -7.80 -82.88 4.47
N ALA A 39 -8.90 -82.99 3.71
CA ALA A 39 -9.73 -84.14 3.22
C ALA A 39 -10.91 -83.62 2.34
N SER A 40 -11.22 -84.23 1.18
CA SER A 40 -11.71 -83.53 -0.03
C SER A 40 -11.15 -82.11 -0.29
N LEU A 41 -9.83 -81.96 -0.52
CA LEU A 41 -8.78 -82.18 0.46
C LEU A 41 -8.46 -80.84 1.10
N VAL A 42 -8.09 -79.84 0.31
CA VAL A 42 -7.66 -78.56 0.86
C VAL A 42 -8.59 -77.43 0.47
N LYS A 43 -9.27 -76.86 1.48
CA LYS A 43 -9.76 -75.49 1.41
C LYS A 43 -8.72 -74.61 2.08
N LEU A 44 -8.11 -73.74 1.28
CA LEU A 44 -7.16 -72.73 1.73
C LEU A 44 -7.83 -71.37 1.61
N THR A 45 -8.06 -70.67 2.73
CA THR A 45 -8.50 -69.28 2.74
C THR A 45 -7.37 -68.43 3.29
N ALA A 46 -6.78 -67.61 2.44
CA ALA A 46 -5.76 -66.66 2.82
C ALA A 46 -6.34 -65.24 2.79
N GLY A 47 -6.17 -64.48 3.87
CA GLY A 47 -6.47 -63.06 3.95
C GLY A 47 -5.23 -62.30 4.40
N VAL A 48 -5.01 -61.11 3.84
CA VAL A 48 -3.89 -60.25 4.23
C VAL A 48 -4.41 -58.87 4.60
N ASP A 49 -3.98 -58.36 5.76
CA ASP A 49 -4.23 -57.00 6.21
C ASP A 49 -2.92 -56.23 6.19
N VAL A 50 -2.91 -55.07 5.54
CA VAL A 50 -1.70 -54.24 5.38
C VAL A 50 -1.97 -52.84 5.91
N SER A 51 -1.06 -52.33 6.72
CA SER A 51 -1.09 -50.95 7.25
C SER A 51 0.24 -50.25 7.00
N ILE A 52 0.18 -48.94 6.79
CA ILE A 52 1.33 -48.06 6.57
C ILE A 52 1.11 -46.83 7.42
N GLU A 53 2.14 -46.37 8.12
CA GLU A 53 2.03 -45.16 8.93
C GLU A 53 2.29 -43.90 8.12
N LYS A 54 3.35 -43.90 7.29
CA LYS A 54 3.74 -42.72 6.51
C LYS A 54 4.27 -43.11 5.14
N VAL A 55 3.93 -42.27 4.16
CA VAL A 55 4.38 -42.37 2.78
C VAL A 55 4.92 -41.01 2.33
N ASN A 56 6.16 -40.97 1.85
CA ASN A 56 6.74 -39.79 1.20
C ASN A 56 6.94 -40.10 -0.29
N LEU A 57 6.31 -39.29 -1.16
CA LEU A 57 6.45 -39.38 -2.60
C LEU A 57 7.39 -38.26 -3.09
N THR A 58 8.48 -38.64 -3.73
CA THR A 58 9.42 -37.72 -4.37
C THR A 58 9.36 -37.94 -5.88
N ILE A 59 9.18 -36.86 -6.63
CA ILE A 59 9.16 -36.86 -8.10
C ILE A 59 10.33 -36.00 -8.56
N LYS A 60 11.25 -36.57 -9.34
CA LYS A 60 12.43 -35.87 -9.87
C LYS A 60 12.48 -36.00 -11.39
N GLY A 61 13.05 -34.97 -12.02
CA GLY A 61 13.24 -34.94 -13.46
C GLY A 61 11.91 -34.89 -14.21
N VAL A 62 10.98 -34.06 -13.74
CA VAL A 62 9.73 -33.77 -14.47
C VAL A 62 10.04 -32.93 -15.70
N ASP A 63 9.83 -33.52 -16.86
CA ASP A 63 9.71 -32.90 -18.18
C ASP A 63 8.22 -32.81 -18.50
N ALA A 64 7.65 -31.69 -18.95
CA ALA A 64 6.19 -31.48 -18.97
C ALA A 64 5.66 -30.96 -20.29
N SER A 65 4.36 -31.23 -20.57
CA SER A 65 3.59 -30.84 -21.75
C SER A 65 2.20 -30.26 -21.45
N ALA A 66 1.75 -29.27 -22.22
CA ALA A 66 0.69 -28.30 -22.00
C ALA A 66 0.47 -27.43 -23.26
N LEU A 67 -0.62 -27.64 -24.02
CA LEU A 67 -0.98 -26.78 -25.16
C LEU A 67 -2.20 -25.87 -24.83
N LEU A 68 -1.98 -24.58 -24.57
CA LEU A 68 -3.00 -23.54 -24.44
C LEU A 68 -3.03 -22.60 -25.66
N VAL A 69 -4.17 -22.58 -26.35
CA VAL A 69 -4.40 -21.70 -27.50
C VAL A 69 -5.47 -20.65 -27.14
N VAL A 70 -5.18 -19.35 -27.22
CA VAL A 70 -6.11 -18.23 -26.99
C VAL A 70 -6.22 -17.40 -28.25
N ARG A 71 -7.43 -16.91 -28.55
CA ARG A 71 -7.68 -15.92 -29.59
C ARG A 71 -8.31 -14.67 -28.97
N LEU A 72 -7.76 -13.49 -29.25
CA LEU A 72 -8.02 -12.19 -28.67
C LEU A 72 -8.61 -11.19 -29.69
N ASP A 73 -9.15 -11.65 -30.82
CA ASP A 73 -9.87 -10.81 -31.81
C ASP A 73 -10.88 -9.82 -31.15
N ASN A 74 -11.47 -10.23 -30.01
CA ASN A 74 -12.44 -9.44 -29.25
C ASN A 74 -11.81 -8.43 -28.28
N VAL A 75 -10.54 -8.54 -27.90
CA VAL A 75 -9.88 -7.57 -26.99
C VAL A 75 -9.70 -6.22 -27.69
N ARG A 76 -9.36 -6.23 -28.98
CA ARG A 76 -9.35 -5.01 -29.80
C ARG A 76 -10.72 -4.35 -29.82
N ALA A 77 -11.80 -5.14 -29.97
CA ALA A 77 -13.16 -4.62 -29.94
C ALA A 77 -13.53 -4.03 -28.56
N ILE A 78 -13.01 -4.59 -27.46
CA ILE A 78 -13.19 -4.04 -26.10
C ILE A 78 -12.44 -2.70 -25.95
N ILE A 79 -11.21 -2.58 -26.47
CA ILE A 79 -10.46 -1.32 -26.44
C ILE A 79 -11.16 -0.25 -27.29
N GLU A 80 -11.58 -0.59 -28.50
CA GLU A 80 -12.35 0.32 -29.36
C GLU A 80 -13.66 0.73 -28.67
N ARG A 81 -14.40 -0.21 -28.06
CA ARG A 81 -15.63 0.08 -27.31
C ARG A 81 -15.39 0.95 -26.08
N THR A 82 -14.29 0.76 -25.35
CA THR A 82 -13.95 1.59 -24.17
C THR A 82 -13.52 2.99 -24.58
N LEU A 83 -12.73 3.14 -25.65
CA LEU A 83 -12.40 4.44 -26.23
C LEU A 83 -13.65 5.16 -26.75
N THR A 84 -14.55 4.47 -27.47
CA THR A 84 -15.84 5.01 -27.90
C THR A 84 -16.76 5.34 -26.72
N THR A 85 -16.68 4.59 -25.62
CA THR A 85 -17.48 4.88 -24.41
C THR A 85 -16.98 6.14 -23.72
N LEU A 86 -15.65 6.35 -23.66
CA LEU A 86 -15.05 7.59 -23.16
C LEU A 86 -15.40 8.78 -24.07
N GLU A 87 -15.32 8.61 -25.38
CA GLU A 87 -15.68 9.64 -26.37
C GLU A 87 -17.16 10.05 -26.27
N ASN A 88 -18.07 9.09 -26.07
CA ASN A 88 -19.50 9.35 -25.95
C ASN A 88 -19.97 9.71 -24.54
N ASN A 89 -19.10 9.61 -23.52
CA ASN A 89 -19.43 9.97 -22.13
C ASN A 89 -18.32 10.84 -21.51
N PRO A 90 -18.08 12.05 -22.05
CA PRO A 90 -17.04 12.96 -21.54
C PRO A 90 -17.26 13.33 -20.07
N GLN A 91 -18.51 13.31 -19.61
CA GLN A 91 -18.92 13.46 -18.20
C GLN A 91 -18.22 12.51 -17.20
N ILE A 92 -17.72 11.34 -17.63
CA ILE A 92 -16.93 10.44 -16.76
C ILE A 92 -15.51 10.99 -16.56
N VAL A 93 -14.94 11.58 -17.61
CA VAL A 93 -13.65 12.27 -17.56
C VAL A 93 -13.78 13.53 -16.70
N ASP A 94 -14.85 14.31 -16.85
CA ASP A 94 -15.09 15.51 -16.06
C ASP A 94 -15.21 15.19 -14.55
N ARG A 95 -15.90 14.11 -14.18
CA ARG A 95 -16.02 13.66 -12.78
C ARG A 95 -14.72 13.11 -12.20
N LEU A 96 -13.92 12.41 -13.02
CA LEU A 96 -12.59 11.96 -12.61
C LEU A 96 -11.62 13.13 -12.45
N LEU A 97 -11.70 14.13 -13.33
CA LEU A 97 -10.95 15.38 -13.22
C LEU A 97 -11.37 16.18 -11.98
N GLU A 98 -12.66 16.28 -11.65
CA GLU A 98 -13.12 16.87 -10.38
C GLU A 98 -12.56 16.12 -9.14
N SER A 99 -12.51 14.79 -9.17
CA SER A 99 -11.97 13.98 -8.06
C SER A 99 -10.45 14.12 -7.93
N VAL A 100 -9.73 14.23 -9.05
CA VAL A 100 -8.28 14.46 -9.06
C VAL A 100 -7.97 15.90 -8.69
N ASP A 101 -8.75 16.89 -9.13
CA ASP A 101 -8.59 18.30 -8.73
C ASP A 101 -8.86 18.50 -7.24
N ASN A 102 -9.79 17.78 -6.61
CA ASN A 102 -9.96 17.82 -5.16
C ASN A 102 -8.74 17.25 -4.40
N THR A 103 -8.08 16.24 -4.97
CA THR A 103 -6.87 15.64 -4.37
C THR A 103 -5.62 16.51 -4.64
N VAL A 104 -5.51 17.08 -5.83
CA VAL A 104 -4.42 17.97 -6.24
C VAL A 104 -4.56 19.35 -5.63
N ASN A 105 -5.75 19.91 -5.40
CA ASN A 105 -5.94 21.18 -4.67
C ASN A 105 -5.54 21.07 -3.19
N THR A 106 -5.70 19.88 -2.59
CA THR A 106 -5.18 19.60 -1.24
C THR A 106 -3.64 19.64 -1.20
N VAL A 107 -2.97 19.32 -2.32
CA VAL A 107 -1.52 19.47 -2.52
C VAL A 107 -1.15 20.86 -3.09
N GLY A 108 -2.00 21.52 -3.88
CA GLY A 108 -1.79 22.86 -4.43
C GLY A 108 -1.84 23.94 -3.34
N GLY A 109 -2.66 23.71 -2.31
CA GLY A 109 -2.65 24.50 -1.07
C GLY A 109 -1.33 24.42 -0.31
N VAL A 110 -0.53 23.35 -0.48
CA VAL A 110 0.79 23.24 0.18
C VAL A 110 1.85 24.14 -0.47
N ALA A 111 1.76 24.41 -1.77
CA ALA A 111 2.74 25.27 -2.43
C ALA A 111 2.61 26.75 -2.01
N ASN A 112 1.38 27.23 -1.77
CA ASN A 112 1.16 28.64 -1.44
C ASN A 112 1.36 28.97 0.05
N THR A 113 1.43 27.97 0.94
CA THR A 113 1.66 28.16 2.40
C THR A 113 2.96 27.57 2.93
N ALA A 114 3.64 26.69 2.17
CA ALA A 114 5.04 26.31 2.45
C ALA A 114 6.04 27.48 2.29
N LEU A 115 5.61 28.61 1.72
CA LEU A 115 6.39 29.85 1.59
C LEU A 115 6.21 30.83 2.77
N LEU A 116 5.37 30.51 3.76
CA LEU A 116 5.20 31.36 4.95
C LEU A 116 6.40 31.21 5.90
N PRO A 117 6.85 32.29 6.57
CA PRO A 117 7.91 32.21 7.59
C PRO A 117 7.55 31.15 8.64
N GLY A 118 8.37 30.12 8.83
CA GLY A 118 8.12 29.05 9.80
C GLY A 118 7.52 27.76 9.24
N GLY A 119 6.84 27.79 8.09
CA GLY A 119 6.21 26.62 7.47
C GLY A 119 4.88 26.17 8.11
N VAL A 120 4.26 25.13 7.54
CA VAL A 120 3.00 24.55 8.02
C VAL A 120 3.30 23.53 9.11
N ILE A 121 2.68 23.68 10.28
CA ILE A 121 2.81 22.78 11.43
C ILE A 121 1.92 21.55 11.22
N SER A 122 0.64 21.75 10.90
CA SER A 122 -0.33 20.67 10.64
C SER A 122 -1.39 21.13 9.64
N GLN A 123 -1.99 20.17 8.95
CA GLN A 123 -3.08 20.41 8.00
C GLN A 123 -4.14 19.31 8.10
N THR A 124 -5.41 19.68 7.99
CA THR A 124 -6.55 18.76 7.85
C THR A 124 -7.58 19.33 6.88
N VAL A 125 -8.59 18.52 6.56
CA VAL A 125 -9.79 18.93 5.86
C VAL A 125 -10.96 18.80 6.83
N ASN A 126 -11.74 19.87 6.98
CA ASN A 126 -12.92 19.85 7.85
C ASN A 126 -14.11 19.15 7.16
N THR A 127 -15.22 18.99 7.87
CA THR A 127 -16.44 18.34 7.35
C THR A 127 -17.10 19.08 6.19
N LEU A 128 -16.73 20.34 5.93
CA LEU A 128 -17.19 21.16 4.81
C LEU A 128 -16.25 21.06 3.60
N GLY A 129 -15.22 20.20 3.64
CA GLY A 129 -14.22 20.08 2.56
C GLY A 129 -13.17 21.21 2.54
N GLN A 130 -13.19 22.10 3.54
CA GLN A 130 -12.25 23.21 3.64
C GLN A 130 -10.94 22.77 4.26
N THR A 131 -9.83 23.35 3.81
CA THR A 131 -8.50 23.05 4.35
C THR A 131 -8.23 23.88 5.60
N VAL A 132 -7.89 23.25 6.72
CA VAL A 132 -7.49 23.91 7.96
C VAL A 132 -6.00 23.71 8.17
N GLN A 133 -5.24 24.80 8.28
CA GLN A 133 -3.79 24.81 8.43
C GLN A 133 -3.37 25.55 9.69
N ARG A 134 -2.41 24.98 10.42
CA ARG A 134 -1.75 25.62 11.56
C ARG A 134 -0.33 26.02 11.15
N THR A 135 0.05 27.28 11.37
CA THR A 135 1.34 27.85 10.96
C THR A 135 1.95 28.67 12.08
N VAL A 136 3.26 28.93 12.03
CA VAL A 136 3.91 29.95 12.87
C VAL A 136 3.94 31.26 12.08
N ASP A 137 3.68 32.41 12.69
CA ASP A 137 3.90 33.72 12.06
C ASP A 137 5.31 34.27 12.36
N ALA A 138 5.69 35.36 11.68
CA ALA A 138 7.00 36.00 11.86
C ALA A 138 7.27 36.54 13.28
N THR A 139 6.23 36.65 14.12
CA THR A 139 6.33 37.13 15.51
C THR A 139 6.36 35.98 16.52
N GLY A 140 6.21 34.73 16.05
CA GLY A 140 6.17 33.54 16.90
C GLY A 140 4.77 33.20 17.45
N ASN A 141 3.68 33.74 16.89
CA ASN A 141 2.34 33.23 17.21
C ASN A 141 2.04 31.98 16.38
N ILE A 142 1.22 31.10 16.93
CA ILE A 142 0.64 29.97 16.23
C ILE A 142 -0.72 30.42 15.70
N VAL A 143 -0.90 30.35 14.39
CA VAL A 143 -2.11 30.81 13.70
C VAL A 143 -2.75 29.64 12.97
N GLU A 144 -4.05 29.48 13.15
CA GLU A 144 -4.87 28.51 12.43
C GLU A 144 -5.71 29.23 11.37
N LYS A 145 -5.58 28.81 10.11
CA LYS A 145 -6.30 29.38 8.97
C LYS A 145 -7.18 28.31 8.34
N THR A 146 -8.43 28.64 8.07
CA THR A 146 -9.32 27.82 7.23
C THR A 146 -9.35 28.43 5.83
N LEU A 147 -9.12 27.62 4.82
CA LEU A 147 -9.12 27.98 3.40
C LEU A 147 -10.25 27.24 2.70
N ASP A 148 -10.96 27.91 1.80
CA ASP A 148 -11.93 27.25 0.93
C ASP A 148 -11.25 26.42 -0.17
N ASN A 149 -12.06 25.75 -1.00
CA ASN A 149 -11.60 24.87 -2.08
C ASN A 149 -10.83 25.63 -3.17
N THR A 150 -10.87 26.96 -3.17
CA THR A 150 -10.11 27.83 -4.10
C THR A 150 -8.80 28.35 -3.48
N GLY A 151 -8.50 27.98 -2.23
CA GLY A 151 -7.33 28.43 -1.48
C GLY A 151 -7.49 29.82 -0.85
N LYS A 152 -8.69 30.40 -0.84
CA LYS A 152 -8.94 31.68 -0.18
C LYS A 152 -9.14 31.49 1.32
N ILE A 153 -8.52 32.34 2.13
CA ILE A 153 -8.69 32.32 3.59
C ILE A 153 -10.12 32.71 3.94
N VAL A 154 -10.83 31.78 4.57
CA VAL A 154 -12.18 31.92 5.12
C VAL A 154 -12.12 32.38 6.58
N SER A 155 -11.14 31.88 7.34
CA SER A 155 -10.92 32.29 8.74
C SER A 155 -9.45 32.24 9.11
N SER A 156 -9.05 33.04 10.10
CA SER A 156 -7.69 33.10 10.64
C SER A 156 -7.72 33.44 12.12
N ASN A 157 -7.29 32.50 12.97
CA ASN A 157 -7.35 32.62 14.42
C ASN A 157 -5.95 32.45 15.03
N ASN A 158 -5.57 33.33 15.95
CA ASN A 158 -4.39 33.09 16.80
C ASN A 158 -4.77 32.07 17.88
N VAL A 159 -4.03 30.97 17.90
CA VAL A 159 -4.32 29.77 18.70
C VAL A 159 -3.21 29.45 19.70
N GLY A 160 -2.21 30.33 19.84
CA GLY A 160 -1.16 30.21 20.86
C GLY A 160 0.13 30.95 20.50
N LYS A 161 1.15 30.79 21.34
CA LYS A 161 2.50 31.29 21.08
C LYS A 161 3.51 30.16 21.06
N LEU A 162 4.47 30.26 20.16
CA LEU A 162 5.56 29.30 19.99
C LEU A 162 6.35 29.08 21.27
N LEU A 163 6.57 30.15 22.05
CA LEU A 163 7.38 30.11 23.27
C LEU A 163 6.65 29.52 24.49
N ASP A 164 5.32 29.35 24.40
CA ASP A 164 4.51 28.72 25.44
C ASP A 164 4.37 27.21 25.24
N LEU A 165 4.87 26.69 24.10
CA LEU A 165 4.84 25.28 23.77
C LEU A 165 5.85 24.46 24.59
N GLN A 166 5.60 23.16 24.71
CA GLN A 166 6.47 22.25 25.43
C GLN A 166 7.86 22.19 24.78
N ILE A 167 8.89 22.47 25.58
CA ILE A 167 10.29 22.38 25.13
C ILE A 167 10.73 20.92 25.08
N ILE A 168 11.25 20.50 23.93
CA ILE A 168 11.84 19.17 23.70
C ILE A 168 13.36 19.24 23.89
N LYS A 169 13.99 20.27 23.33
CA LYS A 169 15.45 20.44 23.33
C LYS A 169 15.80 21.92 23.30
N GLU A 170 16.84 22.30 24.02
CA GLU A 170 17.40 23.66 23.97
C GLU A 170 18.93 23.59 23.90
N THR A 171 19.51 24.41 23.05
CA THR A 171 20.96 24.49 22.81
C THR A 171 21.35 25.93 22.49
N THR A 172 22.60 26.30 22.72
CA THR A 172 23.14 27.58 22.28
C THR A 172 24.02 27.37 21.05
N ASN A 173 23.80 28.13 19.98
CA ASN A 173 24.61 28.04 18.76
C ASN A 173 25.93 28.84 18.90
N ALA A 174 26.81 28.73 17.89
CA ALA A 174 28.09 29.43 17.87
C ALA A 174 27.98 30.97 17.90
N ALA A 175 26.83 31.54 17.51
CA ALA A 175 26.55 32.98 17.57
C ALA A 175 26.03 33.43 18.95
N GLY A 176 25.91 32.52 19.92
CA GLY A 176 25.37 32.80 21.25
C GLY A 176 23.86 33.00 21.28
N GLN A 177 23.15 32.51 20.27
CA GLN A 177 21.68 32.51 20.19
C GLN A 177 21.14 31.19 20.73
N THR A 178 19.96 31.24 21.35
CA THR A 178 19.27 30.04 21.83
C THR A 178 18.54 29.38 20.67
N VAL A 179 18.80 28.10 20.41
CA VAL A 179 18.05 27.26 19.48
C VAL A 179 17.22 26.28 20.30
N ARG A 180 15.90 26.40 20.20
CA ARG A 180 14.92 25.66 20.98
C ARG A 180 14.00 24.87 20.06
N GLN A 181 13.87 23.57 20.31
CA GLN A 181 12.85 22.73 19.67
C GLN A 181 11.67 22.58 20.61
N VAL A 182 10.47 22.89 20.12
CA VAL A 182 9.21 22.83 20.86
C VAL A 182 8.20 21.93 20.16
N ARG A 183 7.25 21.37 20.93
CA ARG A 183 6.16 20.52 20.44
C ARG A 183 4.83 21.28 20.47
N ASP A 184 4.16 21.35 19.33
CA ASP A 184 2.79 21.85 19.22
C ASP A 184 1.76 20.77 19.65
N THR A 185 0.55 21.19 20.00
CA THR A 185 -0.55 20.31 20.39
C THR A 185 -0.98 19.32 19.29
N SER A 186 -0.73 19.64 18.02
CA SER A 186 -0.88 18.72 16.87
C SER A 186 0.20 17.63 16.81
N GLY A 187 1.19 17.68 17.70
CA GLY A 187 2.35 16.79 17.68
C GLY A 187 3.50 17.27 16.77
N GLY A 188 3.30 18.34 16.01
CA GLY A 188 4.34 18.93 15.17
C GLY A 188 5.50 19.49 15.99
N ILE A 189 6.72 19.43 15.44
CA ILE A 189 7.93 19.92 16.09
C ILE A 189 8.46 21.13 15.33
N ILE A 190 8.73 22.20 16.08
CA ILE A 190 9.20 23.48 15.55
C ILE A 190 10.53 23.81 16.21
N GLU A 191 11.53 24.18 15.41
CA GLU A 191 12.79 24.76 15.86
C GLU A 191 12.69 26.29 15.79
N ALA A 192 12.98 26.96 16.90
CA ALA A 192 13.00 28.40 17.03
C ALA A 192 14.42 28.85 17.39
N THR A 193 14.93 29.85 16.67
CA THR A 193 16.16 30.56 17.06
C THR A 193 15.77 31.87 17.71
N LEU A 194 16.27 32.10 18.93
CA LEU A 194 15.98 33.28 19.74
C LEU A 194 17.24 34.14 19.90
N ASP A 195 17.05 35.45 19.95
CA ASP A 195 18.14 36.37 20.32
C ASP A 195 18.46 36.29 21.82
N LYS A 196 19.48 37.04 22.25
CA LYS A 196 19.90 37.13 23.66
C LYS A 196 18.81 37.69 24.59
N SER A 197 17.80 38.36 24.05
CA SER A 197 16.67 38.92 24.77
C SER A 197 15.46 37.97 24.80
N GLY A 198 15.58 36.77 24.21
CA GLY A 198 14.50 35.78 24.16
C GLY A 198 13.45 36.06 23.08
N LYS A 199 13.70 36.95 22.12
CA LYS A 199 12.79 37.20 20.99
C LYS A 199 13.04 36.19 19.88
N VAL A 200 11.98 35.68 19.27
CA VAL A 200 12.07 34.81 18.09
C VAL A 200 12.68 35.58 16.92
N LEU A 201 13.82 35.11 16.43
CA LEU A 201 14.49 35.60 15.22
C LEU A 201 14.06 34.80 14.00
N ASN A 202 13.97 33.48 14.15
CA ASN A 202 13.56 32.57 13.09
C ASN A 202 12.80 31.39 13.69
N SER A 203 11.89 30.82 12.92
CA SER A 203 11.27 29.54 13.24
C SER A 203 11.27 28.65 12.01
N LYS A 204 11.29 27.34 12.23
CA LYS A 204 11.23 26.33 11.19
C LYS A 204 10.51 25.10 11.72
N VAL A 205 9.43 24.69 11.06
CA VAL A 205 8.84 23.36 11.29
C VAL A 205 9.84 22.30 10.83
N ILE A 206 10.23 21.41 11.74
CA ILE A 206 11.15 20.30 11.48
C ILE A 206 10.41 18.97 11.35
N SER A 207 9.16 18.90 11.84
CA SER A 207 8.27 17.76 11.66
C SER A 207 6.82 18.23 11.73
N ASN A 208 6.01 17.79 10.77
CA ASN A 208 4.58 18.08 10.72
C ASN A 208 3.81 17.25 11.76
N GLY A 209 2.85 17.89 12.41
CA GLY A 209 1.89 17.25 13.30
C GLY A 209 0.72 16.64 12.54
N SER A 210 0.04 15.69 13.18
CA SER A 210 -1.25 15.20 12.72
C SER A 210 -2.32 16.12 13.30
N ALA A 211 -3.09 16.75 12.42
CA ALA A 211 -4.27 17.47 12.86
C ALA A 211 -5.26 16.48 13.51
N LYS A 212 -5.88 16.93 14.60
CA LYS A 212 -6.79 16.13 15.42
C LYS A 212 -8.23 16.32 14.99
#